data_AF-A0A2W4RJC1-F1
#
_entry.id   AF-A0A2W4RJC1-F1
#
_cell.length_a   1.000
_cell.length_b   1.000
_cell.length_c   1.000
_cell.angle_alpha   90.00
_cell.angle_beta   90.00
_cell.angle_gamma   90.00
#
_symmetry.space_group_name_H-M   'P 1'
#
loop_
_entity.id
_entity.type
_entity.pdbx_description
1 polymer ?
#
loop_
_entity_poly.entity_id
_entity_poly.type
_entity_poly.pdbx_seq_one_letter_code
_entity_poly.pdbx_strand_id
1 'polypeptide(L)'
;LASDRLDIAQAVAAGVRERSGGLPAVKALGLPLGDRGIVQVSMNLTDYRRTSMRTVYDRVVEAAKSRGVDVLESEIVGLVPADAITAADAAHMRVRDFDRSKVLEERLSLLRSGGTS
;
A
#
# COMPACT_ATOMS: atom_id res chain seq x y z
N LEU A 1 5.49 -5.55 7.61
CA LEU A 1 5.19 -5.49 9.05
C LEU A 1 6.50 -5.66 9.82
N ALA A 2 6.63 -5.11 11.02
CA ALA A 2 7.82 -5.21 11.87
C ALA A 2 7.89 -6.59 12.57
N SER A 3 7.76 -7.66 11.79
CA SER A 3 7.66 -9.03 12.27
C SER A 3 7.84 -10.00 11.10
N ASP A 4 8.19 -11.25 11.41
CA ASP A 4 8.22 -12.43 10.54
C ASP A 4 6.97 -13.32 10.68
N ARG A 5 6.00 -12.90 11.51
CA ARG A 5 4.78 -13.66 11.82
C ARG A 5 3.77 -13.69 10.68
N LEU A 6 3.86 -14.73 9.85
CA LEU A 6 2.98 -14.89 8.69
C LEU A 6 1.50 -15.01 9.06
N ASP A 7 1.20 -15.65 10.19
CA ASP A 7 -0.15 -15.76 10.74
C ASP A 7 -0.78 -14.39 10.99
N ILE A 8 -0.02 -13.43 11.51
CA ILE A 8 -0.48 -12.05 11.71
C ILE A 8 -0.73 -11.36 10.37
N ALA A 9 0.20 -11.46 9.41
CA ALA A 9 0.01 -10.85 8.09
C ALA A 9 -1.23 -11.41 7.38
N GLN A 10 -1.46 -12.72 7.46
CA GLN A 10 -2.65 -13.37 6.90
C GLN A 10 -3.94 -12.94 7.59
N ALA A 11 -3.93 -12.82 8.92
CA ALA A 11 -5.08 -12.34 9.69
C ALA A 11 -5.42 -10.88 9.36
N VAL A 12 -4.41 -10.00 9.26
CA VAL A 12 -4.59 -8.60 8.84
C VAL A 12 -5.14 -8.54 7.42
N ALA A 13 -4.55 -9.28 6.48
CA ALA A 13 -5.03 -9.36 5.09
C ALA A 13 -6.48 -9.84 5.00
N ALA A 14 -6.88 -10.80 5.83
CA ALA A 14 -8.26 -11.25 5.91
C ALA A 14 -9.20 -10.18 6.46
N GLY A 15 -8.78 -9.43 7.48
CA GLY A 15 -9.59 -8.36 8.08
C GLY A 15 -9.81 -7.14 7.18
N VAL A 16 -8.92 -6.88 6.21
CA VAL A 16 -9.03 -5.70 5.34
C VAL A 16 -9.66 -5.98 3.98
N ARG A 17 -9.64 -7.22 3.47
CA ARG A 17 -10.13 -7.53 2.11
C ARG A 17 -11.65 -7.68 2.04
N GLU A 18 -12.25 -7.15 0.98
CA GLU A 18 -13.69 -7.12 0.74
C GLU A 18 -14.32 -8.51 0.81
N ARG A 19 -13.69 -9.53 0.19
CA ARG A 19 -14.23 -10.90 0.16
C ARG A 19 -14.41 -11.55 1.54
N SER A 20 -13.85 -10.95 2.59
CA SER A 20 -13.95 -11.41 3.97
C SER A 20 -14.72 -10.42 4.86
N GLY A 21 -15.48 -9.49 4.25
CA GLY A 21 -16.25 -8.47 4.95
C GLY A 21 -15.44 -7.22 5.33
N GLY A 22 -14.24 -7.06 4.76
CA GLY A 22 -13.38 -5.91 4.98
C GLY A 22 -13.79 -4.68 4.17
N LEU A 23 -12.80 -3.88 3.76
CA LEU A 23 -13.04 -2.64 3.04
C LEU A 23 -13.47 -2.90 1.58
N PRO A 24 -14.40 -2.12 1.03
CA PRO A 24 -14.78 -2.23 -0.38
C PRO A 24 -13.60 -2.05 -1.33
N ALA A 25 -13.60 -2.76 -2.46
CA ALA A 25 -12.57 -2.67 -3.49
C ALA A 25 -11.14 -3.05 -3.03
N VAL A 26 -11.00 -3.71 -1.88
CA VAL A 26 -9.71 -4.19 -1.38
C VAL A 26 -9.59 -5.70 -1.55
N LYS A 27 -8.50 -6.13 -2.20
CA LYS A 27 -8.02 -7.52 -2.18
C LYS A 27 -6.71 -7.53 -1.42
N ALA A 28 -6.50 -8.51 -0.54
CA ALA A 28 -5.26 -8.58 0.23
C ALA A 28 -4.83 -10.01 0.55
N LEU A 29 -3.51 -10.19 0.66
CA LEU A 29 -2.81 -11.43 1.03
C LEU A 29 -1.69 -11.14 2.02
N GLY A 30 -1.46 -12.06 2.96
CA GLY A 30 -0.28 -12.04 3.83
C GLY A 30 0.82 -12.92 3.22
N LEU A 31 2.02 -12.37 3.04
CA LEU A 31 3.14 -13.02 2.35
C LEU A 31 4.44 -12.86 3.13
N PRO A 32 5.34 -13.85 3.13
CA PRO A 32 6.71 -13.66 3.59
C PRO A 32 7.52 -12.87 2.55
N LEU A 33 8.44 -12.03 3.02
CA LEU A 33 9.51 -11.43 2.23
C LEU A 33 10.82 -12.07 2.68
N GLY A 34 11.17 -13.20 2.05
CA GLY A 34 12.30 -14.05 2.45
C GLY A 34 13.61 -13.28 2.60
N ASP A 35 13.95 -12.47 1.59
CA ASP A 35 15.20 -11.70 1.54
C ASP A 35 15.33 -10.64 2.64
N ARG A 36 14.22 -10.26 3.27
CA ARG A 36 14.16 -9.25 4.34
C ARG A 36 13.90 -9.83 5.72
N GLY A 37 13.60 -11.13 5.83
CA GLY A 37 13.23 -11.76 7.10
C GLY A 37 11.98 -11.16 7.76
N ILE A 38 11.04 -10.62 6.97
CA ILE A 38 9.79 -10.01 7.48
C ILE A 38 8.58 -10.51 6.69
N VAL A 39 7.37 -10.18 7.15
CA VAL A 39 6.11 -10.43 6.42
C VAL A 39 5.46 -9.13 5.93
N GLN A 40 4.69 -9.25 4.87
CA GLN A 40 3.98 -8.16 4.21
C GLN A 40 2.49 -8.47 4.06
N VAL A 41 1.66 -7.42 4.16
CA VAL A 41 0.29 -7.44 3.67
C VAL A 41 0.30 -6.83 2.27
N SER A 42 0.24 -7.68 1.25
CA SER A 42 0.13 -7.25 -0.15
C SER A 42 -1.33 -7.00 -0.49
N MET A 43 -1.61 -5.96 -1.28
CA MET A 43 -2.98 -5.57 -1.60
C MET A 43 -3.12 -5.04 -3.02
N ASN A 44 -4.29 -5.31 -3.61
CA ASN A 44 -4.78 -4.59 -4.78
C ASN A 44 -5.97 -3.75 -4.35
N LEU A 45 -5.86 -2.43 -4.54
CA LEU A 45 -6.95 -1.49 -4.39
C LEU A 45 -7.59 -1.27 -5.76
N THR A 46 -8.70 -1.95 -6.05
CA THR A 46 -9.29 -1.97 -7.40
C THR A 46 -10.09 -0.71 -7.74
N ASP A 47 -10.49 0.05 -6.72
CA ASP A 47 -11.17 1.34 -6.87
C ASP A 47 -10.84 2.23 -5.66
N TYR A 48 -9.90 3.16 -5.86
CA TYR A 48 -9.44 4.08 -4.83
C TYR A 48 -10.46 5.17 -4.48
N ARG A 49 -11.51 5.35 -5.30
CA ARG A 49 -12.59 6.31 -5.04
C ARG A 49 -13.60 5.75 -4.06
N ARG A 50 -13.77 4.42 -4.02
CA ARG A 50 -14.61 3.73 -3.01
C ARG A 50 -13.88 3.58 -1.68
N THR A 51 -12.58 3.31 -1.71
CA THR A 51 -11.75 3.22 -0.51
C THR A 51 -10.40 3.88 -0.81
N SER A 52 -10.04 4.93 -0.08
CA SER A 52 -8.76 5.63 -0.31
C SER A 52 -7.57 4.79 0.14
N MET A 53 -6.38 5.03 -0.44
CA MET A 53 -5.14 4.38 -0.02
C MET A 53 -4.85 4.60 1.46
N ARG A 54 -5.08 5.83 1.96
CA ARG A 54 -4.96 6.20 3.38
C ARG A 54 -5.87 5.34 4.26
N THR A 55 -7.14 5.20 3.91
CA THR A 55 -8.09 4.39 4.69
C THR A 55 -7.64 2.93 4.80
N VAL A 56 -7.17 2.34 3.70
CA VAL A 56 -6.66 0.95 3.75
C VAL A 56 -5.41 0.86 4.62
N TYR A 57 -4.47 1.81 4.48
CA TYR A 57 -3.26 1.85 5.28
C TYR A 57 -3.56 1.97 6.77
N ASP A 58 -4.43 2.91 7.17
CA ASP A 58 -4.82 3.12 8.56
C ASP A 58 -5.46 1.86 9.17
N ARG A 59 -6.30 1.16 8.38
CA ARG A 59 -6.91 -0.10 8.81
C ARG A 59 -5.89 -1.22 8.98
N VAL A 60 -4.87 -1.30 8.12
CA VAL A 60 -3.76 -2.25 8.29
C VAL A 60 -2.95 -1.93 9.54
N VAL A 61 -2.66 -0.64 9.80
CA VAL A 61 -1.95 -0.20 11.01
C VAL A 61 -2.73 -0.59 12.26
N GLU A 62 -4.03 -0.29 12.32
CA GLU A 62 -4.91 -0.65 13.44
C GLU A 62 -4.96 -2.18 13.66
N ALA A 63 -5.15 -2.94 12.57
CA ALA A 63 -5.25 -4.39 12.64
C ALA A 63 -3.92 -5.05 13.04
N ALA A 64 -2.78 -4.51 12.63
CA ALA A 64 -1.46 -5.00 13.04
C ALA A 64 -1.17 -4.63 14.51
N LYS A 65 -1.44 -3.39 14.91
CA LYS A 65 -1.24 -2.91 16.30
C LYS A 65 -2.07 -3.68 17.31
N SER A 66 -3.32 -3.98 17.01
CA SER A 66 -4.16 -4.83 17.88
C SER A 66 -3.61 -6.25 18.07
N ARG A 67 -2.60 -6.65 17.28
CA ARG A 67 -1.88 -7.93 17.37
C ARG A 67 -0.44 -7.77 17.86
N GLY A 68 -0.08 -6.59 18.38
CA GLY A 68 1.26 -6.31 18.92
C GLY A 68 2.35 -6.17 17.85
N VAL A 69 1.99 -5.86 16.61
CA VAL A 69 2.95 -5.68 15.51
C VAL A 69 2.78 -4.32 14.86
N ASP A 70 3.87 -3.60 14.64
CA ASP A 70 3.87 -2.33 13.93
C ASP A 70 4.03 -2.49 12.40
N VAL A 71 3.66 -1.44 11.67
CA VAL A 71 3.96 -1.29 10.25
C VAL A 71 5.27 -0.52 10.11
N LEU A 72 6.28 -1.12 9.47
CA LEU A 72 7.57 -0.47 9.21
C LEU A 72 7.42 0.68 8.20
N GLU A 73 6.87 0.34 7.05
CA GLU A 73 6.79 1.16 5.85
C GLU A 73 5.73 0.57 4.92
N SER A 74 5.38 1.30 3.86
CA SER A 74 4.60 0.80 2.74
C SER A 74 5.35 1.01 1.42
N GLU A 75 4.82 0.43 0.35
CA GLU A 75 5.39 0.55 -0.98
C GLU A 75 4.28 0.58 -2.02
N ILE A 76 4.47 1.41 -3.05
CA ILE A 76 3.65 1.40 -4.25
C ILE A 76 4.35 0.59 -5.33
N VAL A 77 3.72 -0.52 -5.72
CA VAL A 77 4.11 -1.33 -6.86
C VAL A 77 3.51 -0.72 -8.12
N GLY A 78 4.37 -0.34 -9.08
CA GLY A 78 3.94 0.32 -10.32
C GLY A 78 3.69 1.81 -10.15
N LEU A 79 2.62 2.30 -10.77
CA LEU A 79 2.21 3.71 -10.82
C LEU A 79 0.83 3.90 -10.19
N VAL A 80 0.57 5.11 -9.71
CA VAL A 80 -0.71 5.52 -9.11
C VAL A 80 -1.27 6.76 -9.82
N PRO A 81 -2.60 6.91 -9.90
CA PRO A 81 -3.21 8.13 -10.40
C PRO A 81 -2.89 9.34 -9.50
N ALA A 82 -2.78 10.52 -10.10
CA ALA A 82 -2.50 11.77 -9.38
C ALA A 82 -3.57 12.12 -8.34
N ASP A 83 -4.84 11.77 -8.60
CA ASP A 83 -5.96 12.00 -7.67
C ASP A 83 -6.06 10.93 -6.56
N ALA A 84 -5.24 9.88 -6.60
CA ALA A 84 -5.27 8.79 -5.62
C ALA A 84 -4.35 9.02 -4.40
N ILE A 85 -3.33 9.89 -4.54
CA ILE A 85 -2.33 10.11 -3.49
C ILE A 85 -1.75 11.51 -3.53
N THR A 86 -1.59 12.12 -2.35
CA THR A 86 -0.80 13.35 -2.18
C THR A 86 0.57 13.05 -1.54
N ALA A 87 1.50 14.00 -1.59
CA ALA A 87 2.77 13.88 -0.87
C ALA A 87 2.57 13.70 0.65
N ALA A 88 1.54 14.33 1.23
CA ALA A 88 1.18 14.18 2.63
C ALA A 88 0.65 12.78 2.94
N ASP A 89 -0.10 12.17 2.02
CA ASP A 89 -0.54 10.78 2.13
C ASP A 89 0.62 9.82 2.03
N ALA A 90 1.53 10.01 1.07
CA ALA A 90 2.73 9.19 0.93
C ALA A 90 3.60 9.22 2.20
N ALA A 91 3.80 10.41 2.78
CA ALA A 91 4.52 10.56 4.04
C ALA A 91 3.81 9.86 5.21
N HIS A 92 2.49 10.05 5.34
CA HIS A 92 1.69 9.40 6.38
C HIS A 92 1.71 7.87 6.29
N MET A 93 1.58 7.36 5.05
CA MET A 93 1.61 5.92 4.76
C MET A 93 3.03 5.34 4.81
N ARG A 94 4.05 6.16 5.07
CA ARG A 94 5.46 5.75 5.09
C ARG A 94 5.85 5.03 3.78
N VAL A 95 5.40 5.58 2.65
CA VAL A 95 5.73 5.01 1.34
C VAL A 95 7.22 5.18 1.10
N ARG A 96 7.94 4.06 0.96
CA ARG A 96 9.38 4.08 0.67
C ARG A 96 9.64 4.67 -0.72
N ASP A 97 10.65 5.51 -0.82
CA ASP A 97 11.15 6.09 -2.08
C ASP A 97 10.03 6.71 -2.94
N PHE A 98 9.08 7.41 -2.30
CA PHE A 98 8.02 8.07 -3.03
C PHE A 98 8.54 9.31 -3.74
N ASP A 99 8.42 9.33 -5.06
CA ASP A 99 8.68 10.49 -5.88
C ASP A 99 7.60 10.67 -6.97
N ARG A 100 7.62 11.83 -7.60
CA ARG A 100 6.67 12.27 -8.64
C ARG A 100 6.57 11.31 -9.84
N SER A 101 7.62 10.56 -10.15
CA SER A 101 7.60 9.53 -11.22
C SER A 101 6.73 8.31 -10.91
N LYS A 102 6.30 8.13 -9.65
CA LYS A 102 5.29 7.12 -9.28
C LYS A 102 3.87 7.56 -9.66
N VAL A 103 3.65 8.86 -9.89
CA VAL A 103 2.37 9.39 -10.35
C VAL A 103 2.29 9.24 -11.88
N LEU A 104 1.24 8.56 -12.35
CA LEU A 104 1.08 8.18 -13.76
C LEU A 104 1.12 9.41 -14.68
N GLU A 105 0.33 10.43 -14.38
CA GLU A 105 0.20 11.65 -15.17
C GLU A 105 1.53 12.42 -15.25
N GLU A 106 2.26 12.46 -14.14
CA GLU A 106 3.55 13.15 -14.06
C GLU A 106 4.63 12.38 -14.81
N ARG A 107 4.64 11.04 -14.71
CA ARG A 107 5.52 10.20 -15.52
C ARG A 107 5.26 10.35 -17.01
N LEU A 108 4.00 10.41 -17.43
CA LEU A 108 3.64 10.68 -18.82
C LEU A 108 4.11 12.06 -19.27
N SER A 109 4.03 13.07 -18.41
CA SER A 109 4.55 14.41 -18.69
C SER A 109 6.08 14.40 -18.87
N LEU A 110 6.81 13.74 -17.97
CA LEU A 110 8.28 13.64 -18.04
C LEU A 110 8.77 12.96 -19.33
N LEU A 111 8.10 11.87 -19.75
CA LEU A 111 8.41 11.17 -21.00
C LEU A 111 8.18 12.05 -22.23
N ARG A 112 7.15 12.91 -22.20
CA ARG A 112 6.87 13.86 -23.29
C ARG A 112 7.90 14.99 -23.34
N SER A 113 8.39 15.48 -22.20
CA SER A 113 9.43 16.51 -22.16
C SER A 113 10.82 15.99 -22.52
N GLY A 114 11.11 14.70 -22.30
CA GLY A 114 12.40 14.09 -22.62
C GLY A 114 12.59 13.65 -24.08
N GLY A 115 11.53 13.71 -24.90
CA GLY A 115 11.55 13.30 -26.31
C GLY A 115 11.82 14.43 -27.31
N THR A 116 12.25 15.61 -26.84
CA THR A 116 12.68 16.74 -27.67
C THR A 116 14.14 17.05 -27.38
N SER A 117 15.03 16.15 -27.83
CA SER A 117 16.47 16.37 -27.99
C SER A 117 17.00 15.42 -29.05
#